data_AF-A0A1H9M3V8-F1
#
_entry.id   AF-A0A1H9M3V8-F1
#
_cell.length_a   1.000
_cell.length_b   1.000
_cell.length_c   1.000
_cell.angle_alpha   90.00
_cell.angle_beta   90.00
_cell.angle_gamma   90.00
#
_symmetry.space_group_name_H-M   'P 1'
#
loop_
_entity.id
_entity.type
_entity.pdbx_description
1 polymer ?
#
loop_
_entity_poly.entity_id
_entity_poly.type
_entity_poly.pdbx_seq_one_letter_code
_entity_poly.pdbx_strand_id
1 'polypeptide(L)'
;MVRGNKAIGRGANPARGGTPGGGSGGAIYTDGNAFTLRIAGSLIGDNQADEGGGAVFFVGNDTSGSMSVEGSMSVEGSALRRNPSLGFGTVKGIFRPGAGGEPAVTASAIR
;
A
#
# COMPACT_ATOMS: atom_id res chain seq x y z
N MET A 1 7.06 14.66 -5.24
CA MET A 1 7.85 13.71 -4.43
C MET A 1 7.16 13.54 -3.09
N VAL A 2 6.98 12.30 -2.61
CA VAL A 2 6.36 11.98 -1.31
C VAL A 2 7.35 11.21 -0.45
N ARG A 3 7.73 11.77 0.71
CA ARG A 3 8.79 11.20 1.55
C ARG A 3 8.70 11.57 3.01
N GLY A 4 9.33 10.77 3.87
CA GLY A 4 9.52 11.07 5.29
C GLY A 4 8.27 10.87 6.14
N ASN A 5 7.22 10.30 5.58
CA ASN A 5 5.99 10.03 6.32
C ASN A 5 6.14 8.80 7.20
N LYS A 6 5.40 8.78 8.33
CA LYS A 6 5.37 7.64 9.25
C LYS A 6 3.93 7.34 9.64
N ALA A 7 3.45 6.14 9.30
CA ALA A 7 2.23 5.59 9.85
C ALA A 7 2.57 4.86 11.16
N ILE A 8 2.19 5.45 12.29
CA ILE A 8 2.61 5.04 13.66
C ILE A 8 1.54 4.32 14.47
N GLY A 9 0.37 4.09 13.86
CA GLY A 9 -0.70 3.30 14.48
C GLY A 9 -0.37 1.82 14.52
N ARG A 10 -1.20 1.03 15.20
CA ARG A 10 -1.00 -0.42 15.28
C ARG A 10 -2.35 -1.11 15.43
N GLY A 11 -2.61 -2.14 14.62
CA GLY A 11 -3.81 -2.95 14.76
C GLY A 11 -4.54 -3.31 13.48
N ALA A 12 -4.01 -2.99 12.29
CA ALA A 12 -4.67 -3.11 10.99
C ALA A 12 -5.98 -2.28 10.86
N ASN A 13 -6.63 -2.40 9.70
CA ASN A 13 -7.99 -1.95 9.46
C ASN A 13 -8.80 -3.11 8.84
N PRO A 14 -9.90 -3.60 9.47
CA PRO A 14 -10.40 -3.23 10.80
C PRO A 14 -9.40 -3.52 11.93
N ALA A 15 -9.51 -2.79 13.04
CA ALA A 15 -8.63 -2.94 14.19
C ALA A 15 -8.77 -4.33 14.84
N ARG A 16 -7.65 -4.98 15.16
CA ARG A 16 -7.62 -6.20 15.98
C ARG A 16 -8.03 -5.89 17.41
N GLY A 17 -8.68 -6.85 18.09
CA GLY A 17 -9.08 -6.70 19.48
C GLY A 17 -7.92 -6.28 20.38
N GLY A 18 -8.14 -5.26 21.21
CA GLY A 18 -7.13 -4.73 22.13
C GLY A 18 -6.06 -3.83 21.49
N THR A 19 -6.23 -3.41 20.23
CA THR A 19 -5.32 -2.49 19.55
C THR A 19 -6.03 -1.18 19.15
N PRO A 20 -5.34 -0.03 19.10
CA PRO A 20 -5.91 1.23 18.64
C PRO A 20 -6.36 1.23 17.15
N GLY A 21 -5.83 0.31 16.34
CA GLY A 21 -6.03 0.28 14.90
C GLY A 21 -5.04 1.17 14.12
N GLY A 22 -5.06 1.05 12.80
CA GLY A 22 -4.23 1.86 11.90
C GLY A 22 -2.77 1.40 11.83
N GLY A 23 -1.89 2.29 11.34
CA GLY A 23 -0.47 1.98 11.12
C GLY A 23 -0.09 1.63 9.69
N SER A 24 -1.08 1.54 8.81
CA SER A 24 -0.96 1.20 7.40
C SER A 24 -0.71 2.39 6.48
N GLY A 25 0.10 2.21 5.44
CA GLY A 25 0.20 3.15 4.31
C GLY A 25 1.02 4.39 4.61
N GLY A 26 2.35 4.28 4.55
CA GLY A 26 3.23 5.39 4.92
C GLY A 26 3.14 6.58 3.97
N ALA A 27 3.04 6.37 2.65
CA ALA A 27 2.86 7.47 1.69
C ALA A 27 1.42 7.59 1.18
N ILE A 28 0.81 6.46 0.80
CA ILE A 28 -0.53 6.40 0.21
C ILE A 28 -1.30 5.27 0.88
N TYR A 29 -2.53 5.56 1.33
CA TYR A 29 -3.48 4.59 1.86
C TYR A 29 -4.75 4.64 1.00
N THR A 30 -5.18 3.49 0.49
CA THR A 30 -6.42 3.35 -0.28
C THR A 30 -7.21 2.14 0.22
N ASP A 31 -8.49 2.35 0.49
CA ASP A 31 -9.43 1.38 1.04
C ASP A 31 -10.82 1.67 0.46
N GLY A 32 -11.39 0.70 -0.25
CA GLY A 32 -12.63 0.88 -1.00
C GLY A 32 -12.83 -0.18 -2.10
N ASN A 33 -14.01 -0.21 -2.71
CA ASN A 33 -14.34 -1.29 -3.65
C ASN A 33 -13.95 -0.96 -5.09
N ALA A 34 -14.02 0.31 -5.48
CA ALA A 34 -13.83 0.77 -6.85
C ALA A 34 -12.97 2.03 -6.87
N PHE A 35 -11.66 1.88 -7.09
CA PHE A 35 -10.73 2.99 -7.21
C PHE A 35 -9.49 2.61 -8.02
N THR A 36 -8.87 3.57 -8.69
CA THR A 36 -7.62 3.35 -9.43
C THR A 36 -6.50 4.19 -8.83
N LEU A 37 -5.33 3.59 -8.62
CA LEU A 37 -4.11 4.27 -8.20
C LEU A 37 -3.07 4.23 -9.32
N ARG A 38 -2.78 5.40 -9.93
CA ARG A 38 -1.73 5.57 -10.93
C ARG A 38 -0.59 6.40 -10.33
N ILE A 39 0.61 5.82 -10.24
CA ILE A 39 1.83 6.50 -9.81
C ILE A 39 2.72 6.66 -11.03
N ALA A 40 2.78 7.87 -11.58
CA ALA A 40 3.55 8.17 -12.78
C ALA A 40 4.61 9.24 -12.51
N GLY A 41 5.83 9.05 -13.01
CA GLY A 41 6.91 10.05 -12.95
C GLY A 41 7.28 10.49 -11.53
N SER A 42 7.11 9.62 -10.53
CA SER A 42 7.11 10.00 -9.12
C SER A 42 8.24 9.36 -8.34
N LEU A 43 8.75 10.12 -7.36
CA LEU A 43 9.64 9.61 -6.32
C LEU A 43 8.87 9.47 -5.01
N ILE A 44 8.76 8.23 -4.52
CA ILE A 44 8.19 7.87 -3.22
C ILE A 44 9.29 7.21 -2.40
N GLY A 45 9.73 7.82 -1.30
CA GLY A 45 10.79 7.19 -0.53
C GLY A 45 10.91 7.66 0.89
N ASP A 46 11.65 6.91 1.70
CA ASP A 46 11.86 7.23 3.12
C ASP A 46 10.56 7.29 3.94
N ASN A 47 9.53 6.55 3.52
CA ASN A 47 8.26 6.46 4.25
C ASN A 47 8.21 5.17 5.04
N GLN A 48 7.72 5.21 6.27
CA GLN A 48 7.57 4.03 7.12
C GLN A 48 6.10 3.78 7.39
N ALA A 49 5.72 2.51 7.42
CA ALA A 49 4.48 2.09 8.03
C ALA A 49 4.79 0.99 9.06
N ASP A 50 4.24 1.15 10.27
CA ASP A 50 4.38 0.16 11.33
C ASP A 50 3.69 -1.16 10.93
N GLU A 51 2.64 -1.07 10.10
CA GLU A 51 1.94 -2.20 9.50
C GLU A 51 1.63 -1.89 8.03
N GLY A 52 1.43 -2.89 7.17
CA GLY A 52 1.14 -2.62 5.75
C GLY A 52 2.25 -1.86 4.98
N GLY A 53 1.96 -1.45 3.74
CA GLY A 53 2.96 -0.89 2.83
C GLY A 53 3.50 0.46 3.26
N GLY A 54 4.83 0.58 3.46
CA GLY A 54 5.49 1.85 3.78
C GLY A 54 5.34 2.91 2.69
N ALA A 55 5.27 2.51 1.43
CA ALA A 55 4.93 3.36 0.30
C ALA A 55 3.43 3.38 0.08
N VAL A 56 2.84 2.22 -0.21
CA VAL A 56 1.44 2.12 -0.63
C VAL A 56 0.73 1.00 0.12
N PHE A 57 -0.38 1.33 0.77
CA PHE A 57 -1.33 0.35 1.27
C PHE A 57 -2.57 0.38 0.37
N PHE A 58 -2.84 -0.73 -0.31
CA PHE A 58 -3.91 -0.89 -1.28
C PHE A 58 -4.78 -2.08 -0.87
N VAL A 59 -5.98 -1.83 -0.37
CA VAL A 59 -6.94 -2.89 -0.03
C VAL A 59 -8.31 -2.59 -0.62
N GLY A 60 -9.05 -3.64 -0.98
CA GLY A 60 -10.47 -3.52 -1.27
C GLY A 60 -11.32 -4.22 -0.22
N ASN A 61 -12.52 -3.71 0.02
CA ASN A 61 -13.39 -4.12 1.12
C ASN A 61 -14.35 -5.26 0.78
N ASP A 62 -14.23 -5.90 -0.40
CA ASP A 62 -15.04 -7.08 -0.73
C ASP A 62 -14.39 -8.38 -0.24
N THR A 63 -14.93 -8.92 0.86
CA THR A 63 -14.58 -10.22 1.42
C THR A 63 -15.69 -11.26 1.22
N SER A 64 -16.69 -11.00 0.37
CA SER A 64 -17.91 -11.82 0.22
C SER A 64 -17.73 -13.13 -0.57
N GLY A 65 -16.50 -13.47 -0.98
CA GLY A 65 -16.21 -14.71 -1.71
C GLY A 65 -16.41 -14.59 -3.23
N SER A 66 -17.00 -13.52 -3.75
CA SER A 66 -16.83 -13.13 -5.15
C SER A 66 -15.56 -12.30 -5.28
N MET A 67 -14.50 -12.91 -5.81
CA MET A 67 -13.24 -12.25 -6.11
C MET A 67 -13.46 -11.02 -6.98
N SER A 68 -13.19 -9.81 -6.49
CA SER A 68 -12.25 -8.86 -7.09
C SER A 68 -12.37 -7.48 -6.46
N VAL A 69 -11.23 -6.96 -5.98
CA VAL A 69 -11.05 -5.50 -5.93
C VAL A 69 -11.03 -5.04 -7.40
N GLU A 70 -11.99 -4.25 -7.85
CA GLU A 70 -11.99 -3.70 -9.22
C GLU A 70 -10.89 -2.64 -9.43
N GLY A 71 -10.16 -2.32 -8.36
CA GLY A 71 -9.11 -1.35 -8.41
C GLY A 71 -7.83 -1.84 -9.08
N SER A 72 -7.27 -0.98 -9.93
CA SER A 72 -5.98 -1.19 -10.56
C SER A 72 -4.90 -0.33 -9.90
N MET A 73 -3.67 -0.85 -9.86
CA MET A 73 -2.49 -0.10 -9.44
C MET A 73 -1.44 -0.16 -10.55
N SER A 74 -0.99 1.00 -11.05
CA SER A 74 0.15 1.09 -11.95
C SER A 74 1.25 2.01 -11.42
N VAL A 75 2.49 1.61 -11.67
CA VAL A 75 3.70 2.37 -11.33
C VAL A 75 4.53 2.52 -12.60
N GLU A 76 4.62 3.75 -13.10
CA GLU A 76 5.21 4.09 -14.39
C GLU A 76 6.30 5.17 -14.22
N GLY A 77 7.50 4.96 -14.76
CA GLY A 77 8.57 5.97 -14.73
C GLY A 77 8.94 6.46 -13.33
N SER A 78 8.78 5.62 -12.30
CA SER A 78 8.81 6.02 -10.89
C SER A 78 9.88 5.30 -10.07
N ALA A 79 10.28 5.90 -8.96
CA ALA A 79 11.22 5.30 -8.01
C ALA A 79 10.57 5.19 -6.64
N LEU A 80 10.38 3.96 -6.16
CA LEU A 80 9.95 3.65 -4.80
C LEU A 80 11.18 3.14 -4.04
N ARG A 81 11.65 3.90 -3.02
CA ARG A 81 12.89 3.53 -2.30
C ARG A 81 12.80 3.68 -0.79
N ARG A 82 13.35 2.72 -0.04
CA ARG A 82 13.49 2.79 1.43
C ARG A 82 12.14 3.08 2.10
N ASN A 83 11.14 2.30 1.72
CA ASN A 83 9.80 2.43 2.28
C ASN A 83 9.48 1.22 3.19
N PRO A 84 10.05 1.11 4.41
CA PRO A 84 9.86 -0.06 5.25
C PRO A 84 8.41 -0.29 5.67
N SER A 85 8.03 -1.57 5.68
CA SER A 85 6.82 -2.13 6.27
C SER A 85 7.23 -2.98 7.46
N LEU A 86 7.02 -2.51 8.69
CA LEU A 86 7.59 -3.19 9.86
C LEU A 86 6.82 -4.44 10.29
N GLY A 87 5.49 -4.45 10.09
CA GLY A 87 4.64 -5.59 10.41
C GLY A 87 4.46 -6.57 9.26
N PHE A 88 3.80 -6.13 8.19
CA PHE A 88 3.48 -6.98 7.03
C PHE A 88 3.50 -6.17 5.72
N GLY A 89 3.76 -6.84 4.60
CA GLY A 89 3.85 -6.26 3.27
C GLY A 89 3.78 -7.36 2.20
N THR A 90 3.45 -7.01 0.96
CA THR A 90 3.44 -7.99 -0.15
C THR A 90 4.65 -7.80 -1.07
N VAL A 91 4.90 -6.57 -1.49
CA VAL A 91 6.10 -6.14 -2.22
C VAL A 91 6.84 -5.13 -1.34
N LYS A 92 8.14 -4.90 -1.56
CA LYS A 92 8.90 -3.92 -0.77
C LYS A 92 8.21 -2.55 -0.74
N GLY A 93 7.68 -2.19 0.42
CA GLY A 93 6.93 -0.96 0.65
C GLY A 93 5.51 -0.92 0.07
N ILE A 94 5.01 -1.96 -0.58
CA ILE A 94 3.63 -2.02 -1.07
C ILE A 94 2.92 -3.18 -0.38
N PHE A 95 1.72 -2.93 0.12
CA PHE A 95 0.82 -3.97 0.59
C PHE A 95 -0.43 -3.97 -0.27
N ARG A 96 -0.71 -5.11 -0.91
CA ARG A 96 -1.92 -5.36 -1.71
C ARG A 96 -2.38 -6.81 -1.57
N PRO A 97 -3.40 -7.10 -0.76
CA PRO A 97 -4.02 -8.42 -0.68
C PRO A 97 -5.10 -8.59 -1.77
N GLY A 98 -5.23 -9.79 -2.34
CA GLY A 98 -6.39 -10.18 -3.17
C GLY A 98 -6.11 -10.48 -4.66
N ALA A 99 -7.17 -10.93 -5.35
CA ALA A 99 -7.16 -11.57 -6.67
C ALA A 99 -6.84 -10.67 -7.88
N GLY A 100 -6.52 -9.39 -7.68
CA GLY A 100 -6.31 -8.39 -8.74
C GLY A 100 -4.91 -8.35 -9.36
N GLY A 101 -4.09 -9.39 -9.16
CA GLY A 101 -2.72 -9.49 -9.65
C GLY A 101 -1.72 -8.53 -8.97
N GLU A 102 -0.43 -8.74 -9.23
CA GLU A 102 0.62 -7.79 -8.82
C GLU A 102 0.39 -6.42 -9.49
N PRO A 103 0.84 -5.30 -8.87
CA PRO A 103 0.79 -3.99 -9.52
C PRO A 103 1.48 -4.03 -10.88
N ALA A 104 0.92 -3.35 -11.89
CA ALA A 104 1.59 -3.19 -13.17
C ALA A 104 2.76 -2.21 -12.98
N VAL A 105 3.99 -2.69 -13.10
CA VAL A 105 5.20 -1.87 -12.93
C VAL A 105 5.92 -1.77 -14.28
N THR A 106 6.11 -0.54 -14.78
CA THR A 106 6.78 -0.28 -16.06
C THR A 106 7.78 0.85 -15.91
N ALA A 107 8.99 0.68 -16.47
CA ALA A 107 10.07 1.67 -16.43
C ALA A 107 10.32 2.27 -15.02
N SER A 108 10.17 1.45 -13.97
CA SER A 108 10.19 1.88 -12.57
C SER A 108 11.15 1.04 -11.74
N ALA A 109 11.63 1.59 -10.63
CA ALA A 109 12.50 0.90 -9.68
C ALA A 109 11.86 0.86 -8.29
N ILE A 110 11.67 -0.35 -7.75
CA ILE A 110 11.13 -0.59 -6.39
C ILE A 110 12.25 -1.24 -5.56
N ARG A 111 12.70 -0.58 -4.48
CA ARG A 111 13.86 -1.03 -3.67
C ARG A 111 13.81 -0.72 -2.19
#